data_AF-A0A6M0RAQ7-F1
#
_entry.id   AF-A0A6M0RAQ7-F1
#
_cell.length_a   1.000
_cell.length_b   1.000
_cell.length_c   1.000
_cell.angle_alpha   90.00
_cell.angle_beta   90.00
_cell.angle_gamma   90.00
#
_symmetry.space_group_name_H-M   'P 1'
#
loop_
_entity.id
_entity.type
_entity.pdbx_description
1 polymer ?
#
loop_
_entity_poly.entity_id
_entity_poly.type
_entity_poly.pdbx_seq_one_letter_code
_entity_poly.pdbx_strand_id
1 'polypeptide(L)'
;MLCPNCKAEIADNSVYCKKCGAKVKENKEIEVKGENTSLYKEVSQNKVKKSKAKPLIITLIIILFVLGSGFGIYKYVQAKNISDLVSNADREFDKKNYDMSIELYNKALCYKDDNKIKNKLLLVNTHKKGQGLYNQGLKLMNEKKYLEAMEKFSEISKNASTIYDYSKEKIKECKDKYINNMINLAKKSTDSQEYDKANKYLDEIEKVDKNNYSVKKLKATIEQNKEKEKEEANNKKNSKITKEGAYEILKKHNYDGMEIGGMSPLKKENFNVDDQSMYGHDCYYIGGKGGNAILFVVDAVTGKLYSCSKLEPGYWELILDE
;
A
#
# COMPACT_ATOMS: atom_id res chain seq x y z
N MET A 1 49.55 -43.94 -10.08
CA MET A 1 48.23 -44.63 -10.27
C MET A 1 47.07 -43.63 -10.17
N LEU A 2 45.85 -44.01 -10.61
CA LEU A 2 44.65 -43.16 -10.46
C LEU A 2 43.77 -43.59 -9.27
N CYS A 3 43.14 -42.63 -8.60
CA CYS A 3 42.20 -42.89 -7.52
C CYS A 3 40.95 -43.63 -8.03
N PRO A 4 40.57 -44.79 -7.46
CA PRO A 4 39.36 -45.50 -7.87
C PRO A 4 38.07 -44.72 -7.54
N ASN A 5 38.11 -43.79 -6.57
CA ASN A 5 36.93 -43.03 -6.13
C ASN A 5 36.75 -41.70 -6.89
N CYS A 6 37.82 -40.94 -7.13
CA CYS A 6 37.72 -39.59 -7.73
C CYS A 6 38.56 -39.37 -8.99
N LYS A 7 39.22 -40.43 -9.52
CA LYS A 7 40.09 -40.41 -10.71
C LYS A 7 41.26 -39.42 -10.68
N ALA A 8 41.55 -38.80 -9.53
CA ALA A 8 42.75 -37.98 -9.35
C ALA A 8 44.01 -38.84 -9.37
N GLU A 9 45.12 -38.30 -9.86
CA GLU A 9 46.41 -38.96 -9.84
C GLU A 9 46.98 -39.07 -8.42
N ILE A 10 47.61 -40.21 -8.12
CA ILE A 10 48.16 -40.58 -6.82
C ILE A 10 49.52 -41.26 -7.05
N ALA A 11 50.53 -40.88 -6.26
CA ALA A 11 51.83 -41.57 -6.22
C ALA A 11 51.68 -43.01 -5.70
N ASP A 12 52.41 -43.96 -6.29
CA ASP A 12 52.11 -45.40 -6.18
C ASP A 12 52.26 -46.00 -4.78
N ASN A 13 52.91 -45.30 -3.85
CA ASN A 13 53.06 -45.67 -2.43
C ASN A 13 52.08 -44.96 -1.46
N SER A 14 51.08 -44.23 -1.97
CA SER A 14 50.18 -43.44 -1.12
C SER A 14 48.98 -44.25 -0.61
N VAL A 15 48.94 -44.49 0.70
CA VAL A 15 47.87 -45.23 1.40
C VAL A 15 46.50 -44.53 1.30
N TYR A 16 46.46 -43.21 1.09
CA TYR A 16 45.23 -42.42 1.01
C TYR A 16 45.31 -41.38 -0.11
N CYS A 17 44.19 -41.13 -0.80
CA CYS A 17 44.09 -40.06 -1.79
C CYS A 17 44.04 -38.69 -1.12
N LYS A 18 45.06 -37.85 -1.37
CA LYS A 18 45.13 -36.47 -0.83
C LYS A 18 43.98 -35.56 -1.27
N LYS A 19 43.25 -35.89 -2.36
CA LYS A 19 42.16 -35.06 -2.90
C LYS A 19 40.77 -35.38 -2.32
N CYS A 20 40.51 -36.64 -1.93
CA CYS A 20 39.18 -37.08 -1.46
C CYS A 20 39.18 -37.95 -0.20
N GLY A 21 40.34 -38.21 0.41
CA GLY A 21 40.48 -39.02 1.63
C GLY A 21 40.29 -40.53 1.47
N ALA A 22 39.93 -41.01 0.27
CA ALA A 22 39.70 -42.45 0.03
C ALA A 22 40.99 -43.26 0.24
N LYS A 23 40.90 -44.34 1.03
CA LYS A 23 41.99 -45.30 1.26
C LYS A 23 42.24 -46.14 0.00
N VAL A 24 43.49 -46.23 -0.43
CA VAL A 24 43.91 -47.08 -1.55
C VAL A 24 44.48 -48.37 -0.97
N LYS A 25 44.05 -49.52 -1.50
CA LYS A 25 44.56 -50.84 -1.09
C LYS A 25 45.77 -51.17 -1.96
N GLU A 26 46.92 -51.48 -1.34
CA GLU A 26 48.04 -52.10 -2.06
C GLU A 26 47.66 -53.52 -2.49
N ASN A 27 47.81 -53.82 -3.78
CA ASN A 27 47.94 -55.19 -4.25
C ASN A 27 49.44 -55.49 -4.42
N LYS A 28 49.94 -56.55 -3.77
CA LYS A 28 51.24 -57.16 -4.10
C LYS A 28 51.00 -58.57 -4.61
N GLU A 29 51.28 -58.76 -5.88
CA GLU A 29 51.50 -60.04 -6.55
C GLU A 29 53.04 -60.24 -6.69
N ILE A 30 53.65 -61.43 -6.73
CA ILE A 30 53.22 -62.84 -6.55
C ILE A 30 54.52 -63.70 -6.35
N GLU A 31 54.40 -64.98 -5.92
CA GLU A 31 55.41 -66.08 -6.06
C GLU A 31 56.74 -66.08 -5.21
N VAL A 32 57.38 -67.21 -4.83
CA VAL A 32 57.05 -68.67 -4.90
C VAL A 32 57.87 -69.54 -3.90
N LYS A 33 57.42 -70.78 -3.60
CA LYS A 33 58.11 -71.93 -2.91
C LYS A 33 58.56 -71.72 -1.44
N GLY A 34 58.54 -72.71 -0.54
CA GLY A 34 58.01 -74.09 -0.59
C GLY A 34 58.31 -74.89 0.69
N GLU A 35 57.41 -75.82 1.05
CA GLU A 35 57.58 -77.04 1.87
C GLU A 35 58.15 -77.08 3.32
N ASN A 36 57.41 -77.84 4.15
CA ASN A 36 57.83 -78.80 5.20
C ASN A 36 58.36 -78.36 6.59
N THR A 37 57.41 -78.35 7.55
CA THR A 37 57.35 -79.16 8.79
C THR A 37 58.58 -79.36 9.71
N SER A 38 58.28 -79.30 11.02
CA SER A 38 59.05 -79.77 12.20
C SER A 38 59.91 -78.69 12.90
N LEU A 39 59.55 -78.30 14.15
CA LEU A 39 60.06 -78.84 15.45
C LEU A 39 61.50 -78.33 15.75
N TYR A 40 61.89 -77.84 16.93
CA TYR A 40 61.30 -77.66 18.28
C TYR A 40 62.32 -76.93 19.19
N LYS A 41 61.82 -76.31 20.29
CA LYS A 41 62.34 -76.31 21.69
C LYS A 41 62.05 -74.98 22.42
N GLU A 42 61.20 -74.99 23.45
CA GLU A 42 61.53 -74.97 24.91
C GLU A 42 61.79 -73.52 25.42
N VAL A 43 61.49 -73.06 26.64
CA VAL A 43 60.79 -73.54 27.87
C VAL A 43 60.34 -72.27 28.64
N SER A 44 59.35 -72.19 29.55
CA SER A 44 58.61 -73.13 30.41
C SER A 44 57.13 -72.69 30.59
N GLN A 45 56.37 -73.41 31.43
CA GLN A 45 55.00 -73.11 31.85
C GLN A 45 54.96 -72.27 33.14
N ASN A 46 53.93 -71.44 33.32
CA ASN A 46 53.50 -71.03 34.67
C ASN A 46 51.97 -71.11 34.83
N LYS A 47 51.53 -71.77 35.90
CA LYS A 47 50.14 -72.24 36.08
C LYS A 47 49.23 -71.11 36.57
N VAL A 48 48.34 -70.60 35.72
CA VAL A 48 47.21 -69.77 36.19
C VAL A 48 46.19 -70.66 36.89
N LYS A 49 46.12 -70.56 38.23
CA LYS A 49 45.13 -71.25 39.05
C LYS A 49 43.72 -70.78 38.64
N LYS A 50 42.82 -71.72 38.34
CA LYS A 50 41.37 -71.46 38.22
C LYS A 50 40.84 -70.89 39.54
N SER A 51 40.62 -69.58 39.61
CA SER A 51 39.73 -69.01 40.62
C SER A 51 38.28 -69.18 40.16
N LYS A 52 37.41 -69.71 41.03
CA LYS A 52 35.98 -69.81 40.76
C LYS A 52 35.31 -68.44 40.99
N ALA A 53 35.64 -67.45 40.16
CA ALA A 53 34.84 -66.24 40.07
C ALA A 53 33.43 -66.62 39.58
N LYS A 54 32.40 -66.22 40.34
CA LYS A 54 31.00 -66.60 40.04
C LYS A 54 30.62 -66.07 38.65
N PRO A 55 30.06 -66.89 37.73
CA PRO A 55 29.83 -66.49 36.33
C PRO A 55 28.87 -65.29 36.17
N LEU A 56 28.04 -65.02 37.18
CA LEU A 56 27.07 -63.92 37.21
C LEU A 56 27.64 -62.52 36.92
N ILE A 57 28.87 -62.20 37.37
CA ILE A 57 29.43 -60.85 37.22
C ILE A 57 29.80 -60.55 35.76
N ILE A 58 30.37 -61.52 35.06
CA ILE A 58 30.77 -61.36 33.65
C ILE A 58 29.53 -61.23 32.76
N THR A 59 28.49 -62.02 33.02
CA THR A 59 27.20 -61.93 32.30
C THR A 59 26.54 -60.56 32.50
N LEU A 60 26.57 -60.00 33.72
CA LEU A 60 26.01 -58.67 34.01
C LEU A 60 26.72 -57.56 33.22
N ILE A 61 28.06 -57.61 33.12
CA ILE A 61 28.86 -56.63 32.36
C ILE A 61 28.56 -56.71 30.86
N ILE A 62 28.41 -57.92 30.30
CA ILE A 62 28.04 -58.12 28.90
C ILE A 62 26.63 -57.56 28.61
N ILE A 63 25.67 -57.82 29.51
CA ILE A 63 24.31 -57.26 29.40
C ILE A 63 24.33 -55.72 29.46
N LEU A 64 25.10 -55.13 30.37
CA LEU A 64 25.28 -53.67 30.42
C LEU A 64 25.95 -53.10 29.17
N PHE A 65 26.91 -53.82 28.57
CA PHE A 65 27.54 -53.42 27.30
C PHE A 65 26.56 -53.48 26.13
N VAL A 66 25.73 -54.53 26.02
CA VAL A 66 24.73 -54.68 24.95
C VAL A 66 23.60 -53.65 25.09
N LEU A 67 23.08 -53.44 26.31
CA LEU A 67 22.05 -52.42 26.57
C LEU A 67 22.61 -51.00 26.38
N GLY A 68 23.82 -50.71 26.87
CA GLY A 68 24.46 -49.40 26.74
C GLY A 68 24.81 -49.04 25.29
N SER A 69 25.39 -49.99 24.53
CA SER A 69 25.73 -49.78 23.13
C SER A 69 24.49 -49.68 22.23
N GLY A 70 23.48 -50.55 22.43
CA GLY A 70 22.21 -50.47 21.71
C GLY A 70 21.49 -49.14 21.93
N PHE A 71 21.39 -48.69 23.20
CA PHE A 71 20.75 -47.42 23.54
C PHE A 71 21.52 -46.19 23.01
N GLY A 72 22.86 -46.23 23.06
CA GLY A 72 23.72 -45.19 22.50
C GLY A 72 23.60 -45.05 20.98
N ILE A 73 23.67 -46.17 20.24
CA ILE A 73 23.55 -46.21 18.77
C ILE A 73 22.14 -45.77 18.34
N TYR A 74 21.09 -46.26 19.02
CA TYR A 74 19.70 -45.90 18.72
C TYR A 74 19.42 -44.40 18.93
N LYS A 75 19.97 -43.78 19.98
CA LYS A 75 19.89 -42.33 20.18
C LYS A 75 20.72 -41.55 19.17
N TYR A 76 21.91 -42.04 18.79
CA TYR A 76 22.78 -41.40 17.80
C TYR A 76 22.13 -41.35 16.40
N VAL A 77 21.55 -42.46 15.93
CA VAL A 77 20.89 -42.52 14.61
C VAL A 77 19.67 -41.60 14.56
N GLN A 78 18.85 -41.55 15.61
CA GLN A 78 17.72 -40.61 15.68
C GLN A 78 18.17 -39.14 15.73
N ALA A 79 19.20 -38.83 16.54
CA ALA A 79 19.73 -37.47 16.63
C ALA A 79 20.27 -36.98 15.27
N LYS A 80 20.93 -37.87 14.50
CA LYS A 80 21.38 -37.58 13.14
C LYS A 80 20.21 -37.28 12.20
N ASN A 81 19.16 -38.12 12.19
CA ASN A 81 17.98 -37.90 11.35
C ASN A 81 17.28 -36.57 11.64
N ILE A 82 17.17 -36.16 12.91
CA ILE A 82 16.63 -34.84 13.30
C ILE A 82 17.54 -33.71 12.79
N SER A 83 18.86 -33.84 12.97
CA SER A 83 19.83 -32.84 12.51
C SER A 83 19.78 -32.65 10.99
N ASP A 84 19.69 -33.74 10.23
CA ASP A 84 19.61 -33.69 8.77
C ASP A 84 18.27 -33.08 8.31
N LEU A 85 17.15 -33.40 8.96
CA LEU A 85 15.84 -32.77 8.70
C LEU A 85 15.85 -31.26 8.98
N VAL A 86 16.38 -30.83 10.13
CA VAL A 86 16.49 -29.42 10.50
C VAL A 86 17.42 -28.66 9.53
N SER A 87 18.58 -29.23 9.18
CA SER A 87 19.50 -28.62 8.22
C SER A 87 18.89 -28.48 6.83
N ASN A 88 18.08 -29.46 6.39
CA ASN A 88 17.33 -29.35 5.14
C ASN A 88 16.21 -28.31 5.24
N ALA A 89 15.52 -28.22 6.37
CA ALA A 89 14.47 -27.21 6.58
C ALA A 89 15.03 -25.78 6.58
N ASP A 90 16.20 -25.56 7.19
CA ASP A 90 16.96 -24.30 7.10
C ASP A 90 17.34 -23.99 5.64
N ARG A 91 17.91 -24.96 4.92
CA ARG A 91 18.30 -24.80 3.51
C ARG A 91 17.12 -24.43 2.60
N GLU A 92 15.94 -25.01 2.82
CA GLU A 92 14.73 -24.67 2.07
C GLU A 92 14.12 -23.32 2.51
N PHE A 93 14.28 -22.93 3.78
CA PHE A 93 13.94 -21.59 4.25
C PHE A 93 14.80 -20.50 3.58
N ASP A 94 16.11 -20.72 3.46
CA ASP A 94 17.04 -19.80 2.78
C ASP A 94 16.70 -19.65 1.28
N LYS A 95 16.25 -20.73 0.64
CA LYS A 95 15.69 -20.73 -0.73
C LYS A 95 14.30 -20.07 -0.84
N LYS A 96 13.71 -19.64 0.27
CA LYS A 96 12.32 -19.13 0.39
C LYS A 96 11.25 -20.17 0.03
N ASN A 97 11.59 -21.46 0.04
CA ASN A 97 10.67 -22.57 -0.16
C ASN A 97 10.00 -22.91 1.19
N TYR A 98 9.14 -21.99 1.65
CA TYR A 98 8.57 -22.04 2.99
C TYR A 98 7.68 -23.28 3.23
N ASP A 99 7.00 -23.79 2.20
CA ASP A 99 6.16 -24.99 2.32
C ASP A 99 6.98 -26.24 2.63
N MET A 100 8.05 -26.49 1.85
CA MET A 100 8.95 -27.62 2.11
C MET A 100 9.69 -27.46 3.44
N SER A 101 10.09 -26.23 3.79
CA SER A 101 10.71 -25.95 5.09
C SER A 101 9.77 -26.26 6.27
N ILE A 102 8.50 -25.85 6.20
CA ILE A 102 7.46 -26.20 7.18
C ILE A 102 7.27 -27.72 7.28
N GLU A 103 7.21 -28.42 6.14
CA GLU A 103 7.06 -29.87 6.10
C GLU A 103 8.23 -30.59 6.80
N LEU A 104 9.48 -30.19 6.50
CA LEU A 104 10.69 -30.74 7.10
C LEU A 104 10.79 -30.44 8.60
N TYR A 105 10.39 -29.24 9.03
CA TYR A 105 10.31 -28.90 10.46
C TYR A 105 9.26 -29.72 11.21
N ASN A 106 8.07 -29.91 10.64
CA ASN A 106 7.04 -30.75 11.22
C ASN A 106 7.51 -32.22 11.31
N LYS A 107 8.16 -32.75 10.26
CA LYS A 107 8.78 -34.09 10.29
C LYS A 107 9.82 -34.20 11.41
N ALA A 108 10.66 -33.19 11.64
CA ALA A 108 11.62 -33.20 12.74
C ALA A 108 10.93 -33.23 14.12
N LEU A 109 9.85 -32.47 14.30
CA LEU A 109 9.06 -32.44 15.54
C LEU A 109 8.37 -33.79 15.85
N CYS A 110 8.02 -34.59 14.83
CA CYS A 110 7.50 -35.94 15.03
C CYS A 110 8.50 -36.89 15.73
N TYR A 111 9.81 -36.66 15.61
CA TYR A 111 10.83 -37.46 16.31
C TYR A 111 11.14 -36.94 17.72
N LYS A 112 11.02 -35.63 17.93
CA LYS A 112 11.31 -34.99 19.23
C LYS A 112 10.59 -33.65 19.34
N ASP A 113 9.81 -33.48 20.41
CA ASP A 113 9.37 -32.15 20.81
C ASP A 113 10.59 -31.30 21.26
N ASP A 114 10.87 -30.23 20.53
CA ASP A 114 11.98 -29.32 20.81
C ASP A 114 11.58 -27.86 20.54
N ASN A 115 11.69 -27.03 21.58
CA ASN A 115 11.33 -25.62 21.51
C ASN A 115 12.16 -24.81 20.50
N LYS A 116 13.41 -25.20 20.20
CA LYS A 116 14.21 -24.53 19.16
C LYS A 116 13.66 -24.81 17.76
N ILE A 117 13.20 -26.04 17.54
CA ILE A 117 12.57 -26.45 16.27
C ILE A 117 11.19 -25.78 16.13
N LYS A 118 10.38 -25.73 17.21
CA LYS A 118 9.12 -24.96 17.25
C LYS A 118 9.34 -23.47 16.93
N ASN A 119 10.38 -22.84 17.49
CA ASN A 119 10.69 -21.44 17.21
C ASN A 119 11.13 -21.20 15.75
N LYS A 120 11.92 -22.11 15.17
CA LYS A 120 12.25 -22.10 13.73
C LYS A 120 10.99 -22.22 12.87
N LEU A 121 10.12 -23.20 13.17
CA LEU A 121 8.83 -23.38 12.47
C LEU A 121 7.93 -22.13 12.56
N LEU A 122 7.87 -21.46 13.73
CA LEU A 122 7.13 -20.21 13.91
C LEU A 122 7.70 -19.08 13.04
N LEU A 123 9.03 -18.97 12.93
CA LEU A 123 9.69 -18.02 12.04
C LEU A 123 9.32 -18.27 10.58
N VAL A 124 9.42 -19.51 10.09
CA VAL A 124 9.05 -19.86 8.70
C VAL A 124 7.60 -19.53 8.41
N ASN A 125 6.67 -19.88 9.30
CA ASN A 125 5.25 -19.53 9.15
C ASN A 125 5.03 -18.01 9.13
N THR A 126 5.80 -17.25 9.91
CA THR A 126 5.74 -15.78 9.91
C THR A 126 6.20 -15.21 8.57
N HIS A 127 7.30 -15.71 8.01
CA HIS A 127 7.77 -15.32 6.67
C HIS A 127 6.78 -15.69 5.57
N LYS A 128 6.22 -16.91 5.59
CA LYS A 128 5.20 -17.36 4.64
C LYS A 128 3.95 -16.48 4.68
N LYS A 129 3.43 -16.18 5.87
CA LYS A 129 2.29 -15.26 6.04
C LYS A 129 2.63 -13.86 5.54
N GLY A 130 3.81 -13.34 5.88
CA GLY A 130 4.31 -12.05 5.42
C GLY A 130 4.39 -11.95 3.89
N GLN A 131 4.90 -12.99 3.22
CA GLN A 131 4.96 -13.05 1.76
C GLN A 131 3.56 -13.06 1.12
N GLY A 132 2.61 -13.81 1.70
CA GLY A 132 1.22 -13.83 1.25
C GLY A 132 0.56 -12.46 1.33
N LEU A 133 0.70 -11.77 2.48
CA LEU A 133 0.21 -10.40 2.68
C LEU A 133 0.87 -9.39 1.74
N TYR A 134 2.19 -9.50 1.55
CA TYR A 134 2.94 -8.61 0.65
C TYR A 134 2.45 -8.74 -0.81
N ASN A 135 2.24 -9.97 -1.28
CA ASN A 135 1.71 -10.22 -2.63
C ASN A 135 0.26 -9.72 -2.78
N GLN A 136 -0.57 -9.82 -1.74
CA GLN A 136 -1.92 -9.23 -1.73
C GLN A 136 -1.87 -7.70 -1.79
N GLY A 137 -0.98 -7.05 -1.02
CA GLY A 137 -0.76 -5.61 -1.08
C GLY A 137 -0.31 -5.13 -2.46
N LEU A 138 0.61 -5.85 -3.12
CA LEU A 138 1.03 -5.56 -4.50
C LEU A 138 -0.14 -5.67 -5.50
N LYS A 139 -1.00 -6.68 -5.37
CA LYS A 139 -2.19 -6.81 -6.22
C LYS A 139 -3.14 -5.62 -6.04
N LEU A 140 -3.44 -5.23 -4.81
CA LEU A 140 -4.28 -4.08 -4.50
C LEU A 140 -3.67 -2.76 -5.01
N MET A 141 -2.34 -2.60 -4.91
CA MET A 141 -1.63 -1.44 -5.46
C MET A 141 -1.78 -1.33 -6.98
N ASN A 142 -1.74 -2.46 -7.70
CA ASN A 142 -1.98 -2.50 -9.16
C ASN A 142 -3.45 -2.19 -9.51
N GLU A 143 -4.40 -2.60 -8.65
CA GLU A 143 -5.81 -2.22 -8.74
C GLU A 143 -6.09 -0.76 -8.30
N LYS A 144 -5.04 0.02 -7.94
CA LYS A 144 -5.11 1.40 -7.40
C LYS A 144 -5.85 1.53 -6.06
N LYS A 145 -6.08 0.41 -5.37
CA LYS A 145 -6.68 0.29 -4.03
C LYS A 145 -5.62 0.54 -2.95
N TYR A 146 -5.15 1.79 -2.89
CA TYR A 146 -3.95 2.13 -2.13
C TYR A 146 -4.14 2.03 -0.61
N LEU A 147 -5.34 2.30 -0.09
CA LEU A 147 -5.61 2.22 1.36
C LEU A 147 -5.64 0.75 1.82
N GLU A 148 -6.32 -0.10 1.05
CA GLU A 148 -6.40 -1.55 1.29
C GLU A 148 -5.02 -2.20 1.11
N ALA A 149 -4.21 -1.73 0.15
CA ALA A 149 -2.82 -2.14 0.02
C ALA A 149 -1.99 -1.77 1.25
N MET A 150 -2.10 -0.53 1.76
CA MET A 150 -1.43 -0.09 2.97
C MET A 150 -1.81 -0.93 4.19
N GLU A 151 -3.10 -1.28 4.33
CA GLU A 151 -3.60 -2.17 5.37
C GLU A 151 -2.90 -3.55 5.30
N LYS A 152 -2.92 -4.22 4.14
CA LYS A 152 -2.27 -5.54 3.96
C LYS A 152 -0.77 -5.51 4.22
N PHE A 153 -0.08 -4.44 3.82
CA PHE A 153 1.34 -4.27 4.15
C PHE A 153 1.60 -4.02 5.64
N SER A 154 0.65 -3.39 6.36
CA SER A 154 0.76 -3.11 7.79
C SER A 154 0.54 -4.34 8.69
N GLU A 155 -0.18 -5.37 8.20
CA GLU A 155 -0.34 -6.67 8.88
C GLU A 155 0.94 -7.51 8.94
N ILE A 156 1.99 -7.13 8.18
CA ILE A 156 3.25 -7.87 8.11
C ILE A 156 4.03 -7.65 9.41
N SER A 157 4.37 -8.76 10.08
CA SER A 157 5.13 -8.73 11.33
C SER A 157 6.60 -8.33 11.10
N LYS A 158 7.17 -7.56 12.04
CA LYS A 158 8.61 -7.24 12.11
C LYS A 158 9.50 -8.48 12.03
N ASN A 159 9.02 -9.62 12.53
CA ASN A 159 9.74 -10.89 12.53
C ASN A 159 9.89 -11.51 11.12
N ALA A 160 9.23 -10.95 10.09
CA ALA A 160 9.44 -11.33 8.69
C ALA A 160 10.64 -10.61 8.02
N SER A 161 11.43 -9.85 8.80
CA SER A 161 12.69 -9.20 8.40
C SER A 161 12.58 -8.45 7.07
N THR A 162 13.30 -8.84 6.01
CA THR A 162 13.31 -8.15 4.71
C THR A 162 11.94 -7.88 4.11
N ILE A 163 10.94 -8.76 4.34
CA ILE A 163 9.57 -8.55 3.85
C ILE A 163 8.88 -7.40 4.60
N TYR A 164 9.19 -7.22 5.88
CA TYR A 164 8.70 -6.09 6.68
C TYR A 164 9.28 -4.76 6.15
N ASP A 165 10.59 -4.70 5.91
CA ASP A 165 11.23 -3.46 5.45
C ASP A 165 10.69 -3.02 4.08
N TYR A 166 10.56 -3.96 3.13
CA TYR A 166 9.91 -3.69 1.84
C TYR A 166 8.44 -3.30 1.98
N SER A 167 7.71 -3.84 2.96
CA SER A 167 6.31 -3.43 3.19
C SER A 167 6.22 -1.98 3.68
N LYS A 168 7.17 -1.51 4.49
CA LYS A 168 7.25 -0.12 4.95
C LYS A 168 7.52 0.84 3.80
N GLU A 169 8.40 0.48 2.86
CA GLU A 169 8.61 1.24 1.62
C GLU A 169 7.35 1.28 0.76
N LYS A 170 6.66 0.15 0.59
CA LYS A 170 5.42 0.08 -0.20
C LYS A 170 4.25 0.83 0.43
N ILE A 171 4.15 0.89 1.77
CA ILE A 171 3.18 1.75 2.47
C ILE A 171 3.43 3.23 2.12
N LYS A 172 4.69 3.67 2.10
CA LYS A 172 5.05 5.04 1.70
C LYS A 172 4.66 5.31 0.25
N GLU A 173 5.02 4.42 -0.69
CA GLU A 173 4.67 4.54 -2.10
C GLU A 173 3.14 4.60 -2.32
N CYS A 174 2.37 3.78 -1.59
CA CYS A 174 0.91 3.80 -1.64
C CYS A 174 0.33 5.11 -1.09
N LYS A 175 0.84 5.62 0.03
CA LYS A 175 0.43 6.92 0.60
C LYS A 175 0.69 8.06 -0.38
N ASP A 176 1.89 8.11 -0.97
CA ASP A 176 2.26 9.16 -1.92
C ASP A 176 1.38 9.10 -3.19
N LYS A 177 1.11 7.91 -3.72
CA LYS A 177 0.20 7.70 -4.87
C LYS A 177 -1.26 8.07 -4.56
N TYR A 178 -1.76 7.70 -3.38
CA TYR A 178 -3.10 8.04 -2.92
C TYR A 178 -3.29 9.57 -2.82
N ILE A 179 -2.36 10.25 -2.13
CA ILE A 179 -2.39 11.70 -1.95
C ILE A 179 -2.33 12.42 -3.29
N ASN A 180 -1.42 12.04 -4.18
CA ASN A 180 -1.30 12.65 -5.51
C ASN A 180 -2.57 12.47 -6.35
N ASN A 181 -3.23 11.30 -6.28
CA ASN A 181 -4.50 11.07 -6.96
C ASN A 181 -5.61 11.98 -6.42
N MET A 182 -5.76 12.06 -5.09
CA MET A 182 -6.76 12.92 -4.45
C MET A 182 -6.50 14.42 -4.72
N ILE A 183 -5.25 14.88 -4.72
CA ILE A 183 -4.88 16.26 -5.09
C ILE A 183 -5.30 16.57 -6.53
N ASN A 184 -5.10 15.64 -7.46
CA ASN A 184 -5.48 15.85 -8.87
C ASN A 184 -7.01 15.90 -9.05
N LEU A 185 -7.76 15.08 -8.31
CA LEU A 185 -9.23 15.15 -8.26
C LEU A 185 -9.71 16.48 -7.65
N ALA A 186 -9.11 16.91 -6.53
CA ALA A 186 -9.43 18.17 -5.86
C ALA A 186 -9.16 19.38 -6.77
N LYS A 187 -8.03 19.40 -7.49
CA LYS A 187 -7.72 20.43 -8.50
C LYS A 187 -8.76 20.45 -9.60
N LYS A 188 -9.05 19.31 -10.25
CA LYS A 188 -10.05 19.23 -11.32
C LYS A 188 -11.43 19.73 -10.87
N SER A 189 -11.86 19.39 -9.65
CA SER A 189 -13.10 19.93 -9.07
C SER A 189 -13.03 21.42 -8.75
N THR A 190 -11.87 21.94 -8.33
CA THR A 190 -11.64 23.39 -8.13
C THR A 190 -11.73 24.15 -9.46
N ASP A 191 -11.09 23.62 -10.52
CA ASP A 191 -11.12 24.17 -11.88
C ASP A 191 -12.54 24.14 -12.49
N SER A 192 -13.39 23.22 -12.01
CA SER A 192 -14.81 23.10 -12.40
C SER A 192 -15.77 23.81 -11.44
N GLN A 193 -15.26 24.64 -10.51
CA GLN A 193 -16.03 25.34 -9.46
C GLN A 193 -16.85 24.43 -8.51
N GLU A 194 -16.62 23.11 -8.55
CA GLU A 194 -17.24 22.11 -7.66
C GLU A 194 -16.56 22.10 -6.26
N TYR A 195 -16.53 23.25 -5.58
CA TYR A 195 -15.68 23.46 -4.39
C TYR A 195 -15.95 22.50 -3.22
N ASP A 196 -17.20 22.11 -2.98
CA ASP A 196 -17.53 21.20 -1.88
C ASP A 196 -17.04 19.76 -2.16
N LYS A 197 -16.96 19.39 -3.44
CA LYS A 197 -16.40 18.11 -3.89
C LYS A 197 -14.86 18.16 -3.86
N ALA A 198 -14.26 19.29 -4.24
CA ALA A 198 -12.83 19.52 -4.04
C ALA A 198 -12.43 19.39 -2.56
N ASN A 199 -13.17 20.05 -1.66
CA ASN A 199 -12.93 19.95 -0.21
C ASN A 199 -13.08 18.52 0.32
N LYS A 200 -14.09 17.75 -0.11
CA LYS A 200 -14.22 16.32 0.24
C LYS A 200 -12.96 15.52 -0.09
N TYR A 201 -12.37 15.70 -1.28
CA TYR A 201 -11.11 15.02 -1.63
C TYR A 201 -9.91 15.46 -0.76
N LEU A 202 -9.89 16.72 -0.33
CA LEU A 202 -8.86 17.25 0.57
C LEU A 202 -9.00 16.73 2.00
N ASP A 203 -10.23 16.58 2.49
CA ASP A 203 -10.51 16.03 3.82
C ASP A 203 -10.16 14.54 3.91
N GLU A 204 -10.33 13.76 2.82
CA GLU A 204 -9.81 12.39 2.74
C GLU A 204 -8.28 12.33 2.85
N ILE A 205 -7.54 13.31 2.31
CA ILE A 205 -6.09 13.40 2.49
C ILE A 205 -5.75 13.69 3.96
N GLU A 206 -6.47 14.61 4.63
CA GLU A 206 -6.18 14.99 6.02
C GLU A 206 -6.36 13.84 7.02
N LYS A 207 -7.19 12.83 6.71
CA LYS A 207 -7.28 11.58 7.49
C LYS A 207 -5.98 10.76 7.46
N VAL A 208 -5.20 10.86 6.38
CA VAL A 208 -3.95 10.09 6.16
C VAL A 208 -2.69 10.96 6.38
N ASP A 209 -2.81 12.27 6.19
CA ASP A 209 -1.74 13.26 6.30
C ASP A 209 -2.26 14.64 6.72
N LYS A 210 -2.62 14.79 8.00
CA LYS A 210 -3.20 16.01 8.59
C LYS A 210 -2.38 17.29 8.36
N ASN A 211 -1.08 17.19 8.07
CA ASN A 211 -0.20 18.34 7.88
C ASN A 211 0.24 18.56 6.42
N ASN A 212 -0.43 17.93 5.45
CA ASN A 212 -0.07 18.02 4.04
C ASN A 212 -0.05 19.48 3.52
N TYR A 213 1.11 19.93 3.04
CA TYR A 213 1.31 21.30 2.54
C TYR A 213 0.43 21.62 1.33
N SER A 214 0.27 20.67 0.40
CA SER A 214 -0.53 20.85 -0.81
C SER A 214 -2.01 21.03 -0.49
N VAL A 215 -2.52 20.33 0.54
CA VAL A 215 -3.90 20.52 1.02
C VAL A 215 -4.11 21.93 1.57
N LYS A 216 -3.22 22.40 2.46
CA LYS A 216 -3.28 23.76 3.02
C LYS A 216 -3.28 24.83 1.93
N LYS A 217 -2.41 24.67 0.92
CA LYS A 217 -2.36 25.57 -0.24
C LYS A 217 -3.66 25.54 -1.06
N LEU A 218 -4.21 24.37 -1.36
CA LEU A 218 -5.41 24.27 -2.19
C LEU A 218 -6.67 24.77 -1.47
N LYS A 219 -6.83 24.50 -0.17
CA LYS A 219 -7.93 25.08 0.64
C LYS A 219 -7.90 26.62 0.62
N ALA A 220 -6.71 27.24 0.72
CA ALA A 220 -6.57 28.69 0.60
C ALA A 220 -6.92 29.22 -0.81
N THR A 221 -6.56 28.51 -1.89
CA THR A 221 -6.96 28.86 -3.26
C THR A 221 -8.47 28.75 -3.46
N ILE A 222 -9.11 27.72 -2.91
CA ILE A 222 -10.58 27.55 -2.97
C ILE A 222 -11.28 28.74 -2.31
N GLU A 223 -10.84 29.19 -1.13
CA GLU A 223 -11.46 30.33 -0.45
C GLU A 223 -11.28 31.65 -1.23
N GLN A 224 -10.07 31.92 -1.72
CA GLN A 224 -9.80 33.10 -2.56
C GLN A 224 -10.64 33.13 -3.84
N ASN A 225 -10.94 31.98 -4.45
CA ASN A 225 -11.81 31.92 -5.61
C ASN A 225 -13.29 32.18 -5.23
N LYS A 226 -13.76 31.61 -4.10
CA LYS A 226 -15.10 31.88 -3.56
C LYS A 226 -15.31 33.36 -3.19
N GLU A 227 -14.28 34.04 -2.70
CA GLU A 227 -14.31 35.48 -2.43
C GLU A 227 -14.47 36.29 -3.71
N LYS A 228 -13.62 36.02 -4.73
CA LYS A 228 -13.70 36.68 -6.04
C LYS A 228 -15.05 36.47 -6.74
N GLU A 229 -15.60 35.27 -6.70
CA GLU A 229 -16.93 35.00 -7.28
C GLU A 229 -18.04 35.82 -6.61
N LYS A 230 -17.97 36.04 -5.29
CA LYS A 230 -18.90 36.93 -4.57
C LYS A 230 -18.69 38.39 -4.98
N GLU A 231 -17.44 38.84 -5.12
CA GLU A 231 -17.11 40.20 -5.58
C GLU A 231 -17.59 40.44 -7.02
N GLU A 232 -17.33 39.51 -7.94
CA GLU A 232 -17.81 39.56 -9.32
C GLU A 232 -19.34 39.55 -9.40
N ALA A 233 -20.02 38.70 -8.61
CA ALA A 233 -21.48 38.67 -8.54
C ALA A 233 -22.07 39.98 -7.97
N ASN A 234 -21.42 40.61 -6.99
CA ASN A 234 -21.82 41.91 -6.45
C ASN A 234 -21.56 43.04 -7.44
N ASN A 235 -20.41 43.05 -8.11
CA ASN A 235 -20.08 44.05 -9.14
C ASN A 235 -21.04 43.96 -10.34
N LYS A 236 -21.47 42.75 -10.72
CA LYS A 236 -22.45 42.52 -11.79
C LYS A 236 -23.88 42.94 -11.41
N LYS A 237 -24.19 43.08 -10.11
CA LYS A 237 -25.41 43.72 -9.60
C LYS A 237 -25.31 45.24 -9.50
N ASN A 238 -24.09 45.79 -9.41
CA ASN A 238 -23.83 47.22 -9.30
C ASN A 238 -23.51 47.90 -10.65
N SER A 239 -23.25 47.12 -11.72
CA SER A 239 -23.09 47.66 -13.07
C SER A 239 -24.45 48.06 -13.64
N LYS A 240 -24.71 49.37 -13.75
CA LYS A 240 -25.90 49.89 -14.41
C LYS A 240 -26.02 49.30 -15.82
N ILE A 241 -27.19 48.78 -16.18
CA ILE A 241 -27.43 48.30 -17.55
C ILE A 241 -27.26 49.45 -18.55
N THR A 242 -26.80 49.13 -19.75
CA THR A 242 -26.66 50.12 -20.82
C THR A 242 -27.99 50.34 -21.55
N LYS A 243 -28.04 51.34 -22.42
CA LYS A 243 -29.22 51.64 -23.23
C LYS A 243 -29.58 50.46 -24.15
N GLU A 244 -28.58 49.76 -24.66
CA GLU A 244 -28.71 48.53 -25.45
C GLU A 244 -29.28 47.39 -24.60
N GLY A 245 -28.83 47.26 -23.34
CA GLY A 245 -29.41 46.32 -22.37
C GLY A 245 -30.89 46.58 -22.10
N ALA A 246 -31.29 47.85 -22.00
CA ALA A 246 -32.69 48.23 -21.87
C ALA A 246 -33.53 47.90 -23.13
N TYR A 247 -32.96 48.01 -24.34
CA TYR A 247 -33.63 47.56 -25.57
C TYR A 247 -33.85 46.03 -25.61
N GLU A 248 -32.87 45.23 -25.18
CA GLU A 248 -33.05 43.77 -25.11
C GLU A 248 -34.09 43.36 -24.04
N ILE A 249 -34.22 44.12 -22.94
CA ILE A 249 -35.30 43.94 -21.96
C ILE A 249 -36.67 44.20 -22.61
N LEU A 250 -36.87 45.31 -23.33
CA LEU A 250 -38.14 45.59 -24.01
C LEU A 250 -38.52 44.49 -25.02
N LYS A 251 -37.56 44.07 -25.83
CA LYS A 251 -37.73 43.00 -26.84
C LYS A 251 -38.13 41.66 -26.22
N LYS A 252 -37.59 41.32 -25.04
CA LYS A 252 -38.01 40.11 -24.29
C LYS A 252 -39.50 40.13 -23.92
N HIS A 253 -40.08 41.30 -23.69
CA HIS A 253 -41.50 41.50 -23.36
C HIS A 253 -42.36 41.83 -24.61
N ASN A 254 -41.81 41.68 -25.82
CA ASN A 254 -42.46 41.98 -27.11
C ASN A 254 -42.81 43.47 -27.31
N TYR A 255 -42.08 44.37 -26.66
CA TYR A 255 -42.21 45.83 -26.80
C TYR A 255 -41.29 46.41 -27.89
N ASP A 256 -41.12 45.65 -28.97
CA ASP A 256 -40.31 46.02 -30.12
C ASP A 256 -40.80 47.32 -30.78
N GLY A 257 -39.86 48.23 -31.04
CA GLY A 257 -40.14 49.49 -31.71
C GLY A 257 -40.54 50.67 -30.80
N MET A 258 -40.49 50.52 -29.48
CA MET A 258 -40.54 51.67 -28.56
C MET A 258 -39.22 52.47 -28.56
N GLU A 259 -39.28 53.73 -28.13
CA GLU A 259 -38.14 54.63 -28.05
C GLU A 259 -37.71 54.83 -26.59
N ILE A 260 -36.43 54.54 -26.34
CA ILE A 260 -35.81 54.77 -25.04
C ILE A 260 -35.24 56.19 -25.00
N GLY A 261 -35.62 56.96 -23.98
CA GLY A 261 -35.15 58.33 -23.76
C GLY A 261 -33.72 58.41 -23.22
N GLY A 262 -33.44 59.53 -22.53
CA GLY A 262 -32.24 59.68 -21.71
C GLY A 262 -32.36 58.93 -20.38
N MET A 263 -31.23 58.55 -19.80
CA MET A 263 -31.17 58.01 -18.45
C MET A 263 -31.28 59.15 -17.43
N SER A 264 -32.14 59.00 -16.41
CA SER A 264 -32.33 60.02 -15.37
C SER A 264 -32.82 59.39 -14.05
N PRO A 265 -32.42 59.90 -12.88
CA PRO A 265 -32.86 59.36 -11.60
C PRO A 265 -34.38 59.42 -11.41
N LEU A 266 -34.95 58.36 -10.84
CA LEU A 266 -36.37 58.28 -10.50
C LEU A 266 -36.71 59.22 -9.34
N LYS A 267 -37.70 60.10 -9.55
CA LYS A 267 -38.11 61.11 -8.55
C LYS A 267 -39.47 60.82 -7.94
N LYS A 268 -39.52 60.88 -6.61
CA LYS A 268 -40.76 60.77 -5.80
C LYS A 268 -41.80 61.86 -6.10
N GLU A 269 -41.39 62.96 -6.70
CA GLU A 269 -42.28 64.03 -7.18
C GLU A 269 -43.16 63.60 -8.37
N ASN A 270 -42.73 62.60 -9.15
CA ASN A 270 -43.35 62.22 -10.43
C ASN A 270 -43.91 60.79 -10.44
N PHE A 271 -43.45 59.93 -9.53
CA PHE A 271 -43.73 58.49 -9.54
C PHE A 271 -44.10 57.96 -8.15
N ASN A 272 -45.19 57.18 -8.08
CA ASN A 272 -45.49 56.24 -7.01
C ASN A 272 -44.88 54.86 -7.35
N VAL A 273 -44.27 54.21 -6.36
CA VAL A 273 -43.67 52.87 -6.50
C VAL A 273 -43.88 52.06 -5.21
N ASP A 274 -44.06 50.75 -5.34
CA ASP A 274 -44.14 49.83 -4.19
C ASP A 274 -42.81 49.73 -3.45
N ASP A 275 -41.70 49.60 -4.18
CA ASP A 275 -40.35 49.52 -3.63
C ASP A 275 -39.72 50.92 -3.54
N GLN A 276 -39.87 51.57 -2.39
CA GLN A 276 -39.33 52.92 -2.16
C GLN A 276 -37.79 52.99 -2.24
N SER A 277 -37.06 51.87 -2.30
CA SER A 277 -35.61 51.90 -2.55
C SER A 277 -35.25 52.36 -3.97
N MET A 278 -36.20 52.27 -4.92
CA MET A 278 -36.00 52.73 -6.31
C MET A 278 -35.81 54.24 -6.45
N TYR A 279 -36.19 55.06 -5.46
CA TYR A 279 -36.06 56.51 -5.58
C TYR A 279 -34.58 56.92 -5.63
N GLY A 280 -34.21 57.66 -6.69
CA GLY A 280 -32.82 58.00 -6.99
C GLY A 280 -32.05 56.96 -7.82
N HIS A 281 -32.63 55.79 -8.12
CA HIS A 281 -32.07 54.90 -9.14
C HIS A 281 -32.11 55.60 -10.50
N ASP A 282 -31.01 55.51 -11.25
CA ASP A 282 -31.01 55.91 -12.66
C ASP A 282 -31.95 54.98 -13.44
N CYS A 283 -32.88 55.56 -14.19
CA CYS A 283 -33.83 54.80 -14.99
C CYS A 283 -33.81 55.24 -16.44
N TYR A 284 -34.13 54.30 -17.34
CA TYR A 284 -34.50 54.57 -18.72
C TYR A 284 -36.02 54.74 -18.79
N TYR A 285 -36.48 55.82 -19.43
CA TYR A 285 -37.89 56.10 -19.65
C TYR A 285 -38.24 55.78 -21.10
N ILE A 286 -39.32 55.05 -21.32
CA ILE A 286 -39.67 54.46 -22.62
C ILE A 286 -41.03 54.97 -23.07
N GLY A 287 -41.11 55.43 -24.32
CA GLY A 287 -42.33 55.92 -24.95
C GLY A 287 -42.58 55.32 -26.34
N GLY A 288 -43.77 55.56 -26.88
CA GLY A 288 -44.09 55.23 -28.27
C GLY A 288 -43.48 56.24 -29.25
N LYS A 289 -43.14 55.80 -30.47
CA LYS A 289 -42.56 56.66 -31.53
C LYS A 289 -43.39 57.92 -31.76
N GLY A 290 -42.77 59.09 -31.62
CA GLY A 290 -43.43 60.38 -31.83
C GLY A 290 -44.48 60.77 -30.78
N GLY A 291 -44.56 60.05 -29.65
CA GLY A 291 -45.45 60.36 -28.53
C GLY A 291 -44.70 60.91 -27.31
N ASN A 292 -45.33 61.82 -26.56
CA ASN A 292 -44.76 62.41 -25.34
C ASN A 292 -45.12 61.63 -24.05
N ALA A 293 -45.78 60.47 -24.16
CA ALA A 293 -46.19 59.66 -23.02
C ALA A 293 -45.09 58.67 -22.63
N ILE A 294 -44.73 58.66 -21.34
CA ILE A 294 -43.94 57.58 -20.75
C ILE A 294 -44.89 56.41 -20.53
N LEU A 295 -44.57 55.27 -21.13
CA LEU A 295 -45.36 54.04 -21.06
C LEU A 295 -44.70 53.01 -20.16
N PHE A 296 -43.36 52.96 -20.15
CA PHE A 296 -42.59 52.05 -19.32
C PHE A 296 -41.35 52.75 -18.74
N VAL A 297 -40.82 52.16 -17.67
CA VAL A 297 -39.55 52.52 -17.03
C VAL A 297 -38.72 51.25 -16.87
N VAL A 298 -37.46 51.28 -17.27
CA VAL A 298 -36.48 50.23 -16.90
C VAL A 298 -35.54 50.82 -15.87
N ASP A 299 -35.49 50.22 -14.68
CA ASP A 299 -34.51 50.58 -13.65
C ASP A 299 -33.12 50.14 -14.11
N ALA A 300 -32.20 51.11 -14.27
CA ALA A 300 -30.87 50.81 -14.77
C ALA A 300 -30.00 50.06 -13.73
N VAL A 301 -30.35 50.11 -12.44
CA VAL A 301 -29.63 49.42 -11.35
C VAL A 301 -30.07 47.96 -11.25
N THR A 302 -31.38 47.68 -11.29
CA THR A 302 -31.89 46.31 -11.10
C THR A 302 -32.20 45.56 -12.39
N GLY A 303 -32.30 46.25 -13.54
CA GLY A 303 -32.67 45.66 -14.83
C GLY A 303 -34.14 45.24 -14.93
N LYS A 304 -34.98 45.68 -13.99
CA LYS A 304 -36.43 45.41 -13.97
C LYS A 304 -37.19 46.38 -14.89
N LEU A 305 -38.22 45.88 -15.55
CA LEU A 305 -39.18 46.65 -16.36
C LEU A 305 -40.43 46.95 -15.52
N TYR A 306 -40.98 48.14 -15.69
CA TYR A 306 -42.20 48.60 -15.04
C TYR A 306 -43.10 49.29 -16.06
N SER A 307 -44.40 48.99 -16.01
CA SER A 307 -45.43 49.71 -16.76
C SER A 307 -45.89 50.96 -16.01
N CYS A 308 -46.25 52.01 -16.73
CA CYS A 308 -46.71 53.29 -16.17
C CYS A 308 -48.24 53.39 -16.22
N SER A 309 -48.89 53.34 -15.06
CA SER A 309 -50.31 53.72 -14.90
C SER A 309 -50.40 55.22 -14.55
N LYS A 310 -51.42 55.92 -15.02
CA LYS A 310 -51.61 57.35 -14.73
C LYS A 310 -52.52 57.51 -13.51
N LEU A 311 -51.98 58.05 -12.42
CA LEU A 311 -52.76 58.39 -11.22
C LEU A 311 -53.42 59.77 -11.38
N GLU A 312 -52.60 60.80 -11.60
CA GLU A 312 -53.03 62.20 -11.65
C GLU A 312 -52.29 62.96 -12.79
N PRO A 313 -52.68 64.21 -13.13
CA PRO A 313 -51.97 65.01 -14.12
C PRO A 313 -50.50 65.28 -13.73
N GLY A 314 -49.58 64.48 -14.28
CA GLY A 314 -48.13 64.59 -14.03
C GLY A 314 -47.59 63.55 -13.04
N TYR A 315 -48.43 62.70 -12.46
CA TYR A 315 -48.04 61.70 -11.47
C TYR A 315 -48.43 60.28 -11.91
N TRP A 316 -47.46 59.38 -11.92
CA TRP A 316 -47.57 58.02 -12.48
C TRP A 316 -47.32 56.96 -11.41
N GLU A 317 -47.92 55.80 -11.56
CA GLU A 317 -47.64 54.61 -10.76
C GLU A 317 -46.82 53.62 -11.59
N LEU A 318 -45.73 53.12 -11.02
CA LEU A 318 -44.92 52.07 -11.64
C LEU A 318 -45.32 50.70 -11.10
N ILE A 319 -45.85 49.86 -11.98
CA ILE A 319 -46.25 48.49 -11.68
C ILE A 319 -45.21 47.56 -12.33
N LEU A 320 -44.67 46.61 -11.57
CA LEU A 320 -43.68 45.65 -12.08
C LEU A 320 -44.29 44.85 -13.26
N ASP A 321 -43.54 44.76 -14.35
CA ASP A 321 -43.90 44.00 -15.55
C ASP A 321 -43.17 42.63 -15.48
N GLU A 322 -43.92 41.52 -15.51
CA GLU A 322 -43.42 40.13 -15.28
C GLU A 322 -43.27 39.28 -16.56
#